data_AF-A0ABD2HPG8-F1
#
_entry.id   AF-A0ABD2HPG8-F1
#
_cell.length_a   1.000
_cell.length_b   1.000
_cell.length_c   1.000
_cell.angle_alpha   90.00
_cell.angle_beta   90.00
_cell.angle_gamma   90.00
#
_symmetry.space_group_name_H-M   'P 1'
#
loop_
_entity.id
_entity.type
_entity.pdbx_description
1 polymer ?
#
loop_
_entity_poly.entity_id
_entity_poly.type
_entity_poly.pdbx_seq_one_letter_code
_entity_poly.pdbx_strand_id
1 'polypeptide(L)'
;MDLLLESCRRAPSWTVLVDNCLQMVKHLVCADGDEPEYRLETMGFNLFIRHADLHHEAESMCQMYNQLTPKFMACMARANADSRRLGAFNAIKAVGFNSLQLIPKSNNSQWGAEMLTKLILSFLDELFEVPEDNGDVEVNEEYFSIAEPIDFGALYVDFLRDLIERSRVKNGQLNFVVGPILKYFTMTQHWILPNEFGTTFFLSIFAGCSEVKIEIFLKCLIIHMANAQKSVSTKELVGMANVLSNFAPLATRHGAGQDGQRTMNSTQKQIFMGTLELIQNSMEFKKTRKDKDLVGEYQDKLLDAMNKVASGLPDSAKLQAIISGGSPMPIIIAEKPFFNAPPPPPPATADYDDDNENDNV
;
A
#
# COMPACT_ATOMS: atom_id res chain seq x y z
N MET A 1 20.46 15.65 28.46
CA MET A 1 19.08 15.87 27.98
C MET A 1 18.20 14.70 28.35
N ASP A 2 18.56 13.47 27.97
CA ASP A 2 17.78 12.26 28.28
C ASP A 2 17.33 12.16 29.72
N LEU A 3 18.24 12.30 30.68
CA LEU A 3 17.92 12.27 32.12
C LEU A 3 16.96 13.39 32.54
N LEU A 4 17.04 14.57 31.90
CA LEU A 4 16.13 15.68 32.18
C LEU A 4 14.74 15.38 31.62
N LEU A 5 14.65 14.84 30.40
CA LEU A 5 13.40 14.42 29.82
C LEU A 5 12.75 13.30 30.69
N GLU A 6 13.52 12.32 31.13
CA GLU A 6 12.95 11.26 31.97
C GLU A 6 12.48 11.79 33.34
N SER A 7 13.28 12.66 33.97
CA SER A 7 13.00 13.17 35.32
C SER A 7 11.89 14.23 35.37
N CYS A 8 11.73 15.02 34.32
CA CYS A 8 10.83 16.18 34.30
C CYS A 8 9.48 15.92 33.63
N ARG A 9 9.11 14.67 33.31
CA ARG A 9 7.88 14.33 32.58
C ARG A 9 6.58 14.86 33.20
N ARG A 10 6.57 15.12 34.51
CA ARG A 10 5.41 15.67 35.24
C ARG A 10 5.52 17.17 35.53
N ALA A 11 6.57 17.82 35.07
CA ALA A 11 6.79 19.24 35.30
C ALA A 11 5.85 20.08 34.40
N PRO A 12 5.33 21.23 34.88
CA PRO A 12 4.52 22.12 34.05
C PRO A 12 5.24 22.66 32.82
N SER A 13 6.57 22.76 32.87
CA SER A 13 7.45 23.22 31.78
C SER A 13 7.91 22.11 30.84
N TRP A 14 7.28 20.93 30.91
CA TRP A 14 7.67 19.76 30.14
C TRP A 14 7.68 19.98 28.63
N THR A 15 6.63 20.60 28.08
CA THR A 15 6.52 20.87 26.64
C THR A 15 7.65 21.78 26.15
N VAL A 16 8.04 22.78 26.95
CA VAL A 16 9.18 23.66 26.68
C VAL A 16 10.49 22.88 26.66
N LEU A 17 10.64 21.88 27.52
CA LEU A 17 11.82 21.01 27.54
C LEU A 17 11.89 20.13 26.28
N VAL A 18 10.76 19.63 25.79
CA VAL A 18 10.68 18.90 24.51
C VAL A 18 11.04 19.82 23.33
N ASP A 19 10.54 21.06 23.32
CA ASP A 19 10.92 22.05 22.29
C ASP A 19 12.43 22.36 22.32
N ASN A 20 13.01 22.54 23.50
CA ASN A 20 14.46 22.72 23.65
C ASN A 20 15.25 21.49 23.18
N CYS A 21 14.71 20.28 23.36
CA CYS A 21 15.30 19.05 22.82
C CYS A 21 15.39 19.12 21.30
N LEU A 22 14.28 19.45 20.63
CA LEU A 22 14.25 19.57 19.17
C LEU A 22 15.20 20.66 18.67
N GLN A 23 15.27 21.81 19.36
CA GLN A 23 16.22 22.87 19.02
C GLN A 23 17.67 22.38 19.11
N MET A 24 18.01 21.65 20.17
CA MET A 24 19.33 21.05 20.31
C MET A 24 19.61 20.00 19.21
N VAL A 25 18.63 19.16 18.86
CA VAL A 25 18.74 18.23 17.72
C VAL A 25 19.08 19.00 16.44
N LYS A 26 18.37 20.09 16.15
CA LYS A 26 18.65 20.94 14.99
C LYS A 26 20.09 21.47 15.01
N HIS A 27 20.56 21.97 16.15
CA HIS A 27 21.94 22.47 16.23
C HIS A 27 22.99 21.36 16.05
N LEU A 28 22.69 20.13 16.46
CA LEU A 28 23.59 18.98 16.30
C LEU A 28 23.61 18.43 14.86
N VAL A 29 22.46 18.45 14.18
CA VAL A 29 22.30 17.91 12.82
C VAL A 29 22.60 18.95 11.73
N CYS A 30 22.41 20.23 12.04
CA CYS A 30 22.61 21.35 11.12
C CYS A 30 23.77 22.24 11.56
N ALA A 31 24.78 21.70 12.25
CA ALA A 31 26.02 22.43 12.43
C ALA A 31 26.62 22.71 11.04
N ASP A 32 27.19 23.89 10.87
CA ASP A 32 27.90 24.28 9.65
C ASP A 32 29.39 24.34 10.01
N GLY A 33 30.17 23.34 9.61
CA GLY A 33 31.59 23.22 9.95
C GLY A 33 32.40 22.38 8.94
N ASP A 34 33.69 22.72 8.80
CA ASP A 34 34.62 22.14 7.81
C ASP A 34 35.22 20.76 8.21
N GLU A 35 34.93 20.25 9.41
CA GLU A 35 35.37 18.94 9.90
C GLU A 35 34.26 17.88 9.77
N PRO A 36 34.57 16.57 9.78
CA PRO A 36 33.54 15.53 9.76
C PRO A 36 32.68 15.58 11.02
N GLU A 37 31.57 16.33 10.96
CA GLU A 37 30.52 16.49 11.98
C GLU A 37 29.76 15.19 12.29
N TYR A 38 30.20 14.07 11.72
CA TYR A 38 29.61 12.75 11.86
C TYR A 38 29.22 12.39 13.30
N ARG A 39 30.06 12.72 14.29
CA ARG A 39 29.75 12.44 15.70
C ARG A 39 28.60 13.29 16.24
N LEU A 40 28.53 14.57 15.87
CA LEU A 40 27.46 15.48 16.27
C LEU A 40 26.14 15.10 15.58
N GLU A 41 26.19 14.83 14.28
CA GLU A 41 25.01 14.39 13.52
C GLU A 41 24.47 13.06 14.05
N THR A 42 25.35 12.08 14.30
CA THR A 42 24.96 10.79 14.90
C THR A 42 24.33 10.98 16.28
N MET A 43 24.89 11.88 17.10
CA MET A 43 24.31 12.22 18.40
C MET A 43 22.93 12.88 18.24
N GLY A 44 22.79 13.78 17.26
CA GLY A 44 21.52 14.42 16.89
C GLY A 44 20.46 13.41 16.43
N PHE A 45 20.81 12.47 15.56
CA PHE A 45 19.92 11.40 15.11
C PHE A 45 19.46 10.53 16.28
N ASN A 46 20.41 10.06 17.10
CA ASN A 46 20.10 9.21 18.25
C ASN A 46 19.19 9.91 19.24
N LEU A 47 19.45 11.19 19.52
CA LEU A 47 18.61 11.98 20.40
C LEU A 47 17.20 12.18 19.82
N PHE A 48 17.10 12.49 18.53
CA PHE A 48 15.81 12.64 17.83
C PHE A 48 14.99 11.35 17.87
N ILE A 49 15.61 10.21 17.56
CA ILE A 49 14.94 8.90 17.49
C ILE A 49 14.48 8.47 18.89
N ARG A 50 15.34 8.66 19.91
CA ARG A 50 15.07 8.21 21.29
C ARG A 50 13.85 8.89 21.91
N HIS A 51 13.56 10.13 21.52
CA HIS A 51 12.46 10.93 22.08
C HIS A 51 11.37 11.25 21.05
N ALA A 52 11.35 10.53 19.92
CA ALA A 52 10.42 10.78 18.82
C ALA A 52 8.95 10.73 19.25
N ASP A 53 8.63 9.88 20.22
CA ASP A 53 7.32 9.73 20.83
C ASP A 53 6.88 10.94 21.64
N LEU A 54 7.81 11.77 22.12
CA LEU A 54 7.51 12.99 22.89
C LEU A 54 7.27 14.21 22.01
N HIS A 55 7.76 14.21 20.76
CA HIS A 55 7.77 15.41 19.91
C HIS A 55 6.37 15.96 19.59
N HIS A 56 5.31 15.16 19.67
CA HIS A 56 3.94 15.64 19.46
C HIS A 56 3.46 16.62 20.55
N GLU A 57 4.16 16.67 21.68
CA GLU A 57 3.90 17.60 22.79
C GLU A 57 4.60 18.96 22.61
N ALA A 58 5.50 19.07 21.63
CA ALA A 58 6.21 20.30 21.28
C ALA A 58 5.38 21.18 20.33
N GLU A 59 5.24 22.46 20.65
CA GLU A 59 4.52 23.41 19.79
C GLU A 59 5.28 23.67 18.48
N SER A 60 6.61 23.63 18.52
CA SER A 60 7.46 23.90 17.35
C SER A 60 7.66 22.69 16.43
N MET A 61 7.08 21.53 16.75
CA MET A 61 7.37 20.24 16.08
C MET A 61 7.28 20.31 14.55
N CYS A 62 6.18 20.85 13.99
CA CYS A 62 6.02 20.95 12.54
C CYS A 62 7.12 21.80 11.88
N GLN A 63 7.47 22.94 12.50
CA GLN A 63 8.53 23.83 12.02
C GLN A 63 9.90 23.15 12.09
N MET A 64 10.18 22.43 13.18
CA MET A 64 11.45 21.73 13.38
C MET A 64 11.60 20.57 12.40
N TYR A 65 10.54 19.79 12.17
CA TYR A 65 10.54 18.69 11.21
C TYR A 65 10.73 19.21 9.78
N ASN A 66 10.11 20.34 9.40
CA ASN A 66 10.34 20.96 8.10
C ASN A 66 11.82 21.34 7.86
N GLN A 67 12.57 21.66 8.92
CA GLN A 67 14.00 22.02 8.84
C GLN A 67 14.92 20.80 8.89
N LEU A 68 14.55 19.78 9.67
CA LEU A 68 15.35 18.57 9.88
C LEU A 68 15.20 17.55 8.74
N THR A 69 13.99 17.36 8.23
CA THR A 69 13.69 16.35 7.20
C THR A 69 14.60 16.46 5.97
N PRO A 70 14.83 17.65 5.36
CA PRO A 70 15.75 17.76 4.23
C PRO A 70 17.18 17.33 4.55
N LYS A 71 17.66 17.59 5.76
CA LYS A 71 19.00 17.18 6.21
C LYS A 71 19.09 15.67 6.42
N PHE A 72 18.06 15.06 6.98
CA PHE A 72 17.97 13.60 7.09
C PHE A 72 17.96 12.94 5.70
N MET A 73 17.14 13.43 4.76
CA MET A 73 17.13 12.92 3.38
C MET A 73 18.49 13.08 2.69
N ALA A 74 19.15 14.23 2.84
CA ALA A 74 20.49 14.45 2.27
C ALA A 74 21.56 13.54 2.89
N CYS A 75 21.41 13.13 4.16
CA CYS A 75 22.29 12.15 4.79
C CYS A 75 21.99 10.73 4.31
N MET A 76 20.73 10.44 3.96
CA MET A 76 20.34 9.15 3.40
C MET A 76 20.86 8.93 1.97
N ALA A 77 20.99 9.98 1.16
CA ALA A 77 21.47 9.87 -0.22
C ALA A 77 22.99 9.62 -0.35
N ARG A 78 23.74 9.57 0.77
CA ARG A 78 25.21 9.39 0.74
C ARG A 78 25.57 7.90 0.72
N ALA A 79 26.04 7.41 -0.44
CA ALA A 79 26.33 5.99 -0.69
C ALA A 79 27.43 5.37 0.21
N ASN A 80 28.41 6.16 0.69
CA ASN A 80 29.60 5.63 1.36
C ASN A 80 29.55 5.68 2.90
N ALA A 81 28.36 5.80 3.52
CA ALA A 81 28.23 6.02 4.97
C ALA A 81 27.06 5.25 5.60
N ASP A 82 27.06 3.92 5.49
CA ASP A 82 25.97 3.02 5.92
C ASP A 82 25.41 3.28 7.33
N SER A 83 26.27 3.50 8.32
CA SER A 83 25.85 3.79 9.70
C SER A 83 25.12 5.14 9.84
N ARG A 84 25.62 6.17 9.14
CA ARG A 84 25.01 7.51 9.09
C ARG A 84 23.71 7.48 8.31
N ARG A 85 23.72 6.79 7.17
CA ARG A 85 22.56 6.57 6.30
C ARG A 85 21.45 5.87 7.06
N LEU A 86 21.78 4.84 7.83
CA LEU A 86 20.85 4.12 8.72
C LEU A 86 20.30 5.03 9.84
N GLY A 87 21.15 5.85 10.46
CA GLY A 87 20.71 6.83 11.47
C GLY A 87 19.71 7.83 10.91
N ALA A 88 20.00 8.38 9.73
CA ALA A 88 19.12 9.30 9.03
C ALA A 88 17.80 8.63 8.59
N PHE A 89 17.86 7.38 8.09
CA PHE A 89 16.69 6.58 7.77
C PHE A 89 15.77 6.38 8.98
N ASN A 90 16.33 6.01 10.14
CA ASN A 90 15.56 5.85 11.37
C ASN A 90 14.92 7.17 11.84
N ALA A 91 15.60 8.31 11.64
CA ALA A 91 15.04 9.62 11.92
C ALA A 91 13.86 9.95 10.99
N ILE A 92 13.97 9.70 9.69
CA ILE A 92 12.85 9.87 8.75
C ILE A 92 11.68 8.93 9.09
N LYS A 93 11.96 7.69 9.46
CA LYS A 93 10.94 6.73 9.91
C LYS A 93 10.13 7.28 11.09
N ALA A 94 10.82 7.90 12.06
CA ALA A 94 10.18 8.60 13.18
C ALA A 94 9.36 9.83 12.74
N VAL A 95 9.84 10.62 11.77
CA VAL A 95 9.07 11.73 11.16
C VAL A 95 7.79 11.19 10.51
N GLY A 96 7.87 10.10 9.75
CA GLY A 96 6.74 9.48 9.08
C GLY A 96 5.68 8.96 10.06
N PHE A 97 6.09 8.26 11.12
CA PHE A 97 5.16 7.76 12.13
C PHE A 97 4.48 8.87 12.92
N ASN A 98 5.21 9.93 13.27
CA ASN A 98 4.62 11.09 13.93
C ASN A 98 3.66 11.84 13.01
N SER A 99 4.01 12.00 11.73
CA SER A 99 3.11 12.60 10.72
C SER A 99 1.80 11.80 10.59
N LEU A 100 1.90 10.47 10.56
CA LEU A 100 0.73 9.58 10.53
C LEU A 100 -0.17 9.73 11.77
N GLN A 101 0.42 9.89 12.96
CA GLN A 101 -0.33 10.05 14.22
C GLN A 101 -1.18 11.34 14.26
N LEU A 102 -0.77 12.40 13.55
CA LEU A 102 -1.51 13.66 13.50
C LEU A 102 -2.84 13.56 12.72
N ILE A 103 -2.98 12.54 11.87
CA ILE A 103 -4.14 12.37 10.98
C ILE A 103 -5.24 11.54 11.67
N PRO A 104 -6.54 11.89 11.60
CA PRO A 104 -7.15 13.12 11.08
C PRO A 104 -7.46 14.15 12.19
N LYS A 105 -7.10 13.87 13.45
CA LYS A 105 -7.70 14.51 14.64
C LYS A 105 -6.87 15.65 15.25
N SER A 106 -5.72 15.98 14.68
CA SER A 106 -4.88 17.09 15.14
C SER A 106 -5.15 18.36 14.32
N ASN A 107 -4.93 19.53 14.92
CA ASN A 107 -4.83 20.81 14.20
C ASN A 107 -3.76 20.77 13.09
N ASN A 108 -2.76 19.90 13.24
CA ASN A 108 -1.70 19.67 12.28
C ASN A 108 -1.98 18.51 11.30
N SER A 109 -3.24 18.06 11.17
CA SER A 109 -3.60 16.92 10.30
C SER A 109 -3.23 17.18 8.83
N GLN A 110 -3.44 18.39 8.32
CA GLN A 110 -3.09 18.73 6.94
C GLN A 110 -1.57 18.64 6.74
N TRP A 111 -0.80 19.26 7.64
CA TRP A 111 0.65 19.19 7.60
C TRP A 111 1.16 17.74 7.68
N GLY A 112 0.58 16.91 8.56
CA GLY A 112 0.94 15.50 8.67
C GLY A 112 0.71 14.72 7.36
N ALA A 113 -0.42 14.98 6.69
CA ALA A 113 -0.72 14.37 5.39
C ALA A 113 0.25 14.83 4.28
N GLU A 114 0.57 16.12 4.24
CA GLU A 114 1.52 16.68 3.27
C GLU A 114 2.95 16.16 3.51
N MET A 115 3.41 16.11 4.77
CA MET A 115 4.72 15.58 5.13
C MET A 115 4.82 14.09 4.78
N LEU A 116 3.82 13.29 5.15
CA LEU A 116 3.79 11.86 4.83
C LEU A 116 3.82 11.62 3.32
N THR A 117 3.08 12.42 2.54
CA THR A 117 3.12 12.35 1.08
C THR A 117 4.53 12.63 0.55
N LYS A 118 5.18 13.72 0.99
CA LYS A 118 6.54 14.07 0.55
C LYS A 118 7.55 12.97 0.86
N LEU A 119 7.48 12.41 2.06
CA LEU A 119 8.36 11.31 2.48
C LEU A 119 8.17 10.10 1.59
N ILE A 120 6.93 9.61 1.45
CA ILE A 120 6.62 8.42 0.63
C ILE A 120 7.12 8.60 -0.80
N LEU A 121 6.86 9.75 -1.43
CA LEU A 121 7.34 10.00 -2.80
C LEU A 121 8.87 9.96 -2.88
N SER A 122 9.56 10.63 -1.96
CA SER A 122 11.03 10.66 -1.95
C SER A 122 11.64 9.27 -1.71
N PHE A 123 11.00 8.41 -0.90
CA PHE A 123 11.43 7.03 -0.71
C PHE A 123 11.22 6.16 -1.94
N LEU A 124 10.12 6.38 -2.67
CA LEU A 124 9.87 5.65 -3.91
C LEU A 124 10.83 6.09 -5.02
N ASP A 125 11.18 7.38 -5.08
CA ASP A 125 12.24 7.88 -5.97
C ASP A 125 13.55 7.14 -5.67
N GLU A 126 14.05 7.17 -4.44
CA GLU A 126 15.29 6.49 -4.03
C GLU A 126 15.23 4.96 -4.20
N LEU A 127 14.09 4.31 -3.94
CA LEU A 127 13.93 2.85 -4.09
C LEU A 127 14.01 2.40 -5.55
N PHE A 128 13.56 3.23 -6.48
CA PHE A 128 13.49 2.90 -7.90
C PHE A 128 14.49 3.66 -8.77
N GLU A 129 15.33 4.51 -8.18
CA GLU A 129 16.50 5.05 -8.83
C GLU A 129 17.39 3.89 -9.28
N VAL A 130 17.60 3.80 -10.60
CA VAL A 130 18.63 2.92 -11.15
C VAL A 130 19.95 3.55 -10.72
N PRO A 131 20.85 2.81 -10.03
CA PRO A 131 22.16 3.35 -9.72
C PRO A 131 22.79 3.79 -11.03
N GLU A 132 23.03 5.10 -11.18
CA GLU A 132 23.84 5.60 -12.27
C GLU A 132 25.18 4.87 -12.15
N ASP A 133 25.53 4.11 -13.18
CA ASP A 133 26.85 3.51 -13.36
C ASP A 133 27.85 4.66 -13.55
N ASN A 134 28.14 5.35 -12.46
CA ASN A 134 29.25 6.26 -12.34
C ASN A 134 30.47 5.37 -12.39
N GLY A 135 30.94 5.12 -13.61
CA GLY A 135 32.05 4.25 -13.99
C GLY A 135 33.42 4.65 -13.46
N ASP A 136 33.48 5.10 -12.20
CA ASP A 136 34.66 5.41 -11.42
C ASP A 136 34.47 4.86 -10.00
N VAL A 137 34.31 3.54 -9.87
CA VAL A 137 34.70 2.86 -8.62
C VAL A 137 36.14 2.43 -8.82
N GLU A 138 37.08 3.32 -8.47
CA GLU A 138 38.39 2.86 -8.03
C GLU A 138 38.13 1.88 -6.88
N VAL A 139 38.28 0.60 -7.20
CA VAL A 139 38.24 -0.49 -6.24
C VAL A 139 39.44 -0.30 -5.33
N ASN A 140 39.28 0.52 -4.28
CA ASN A 140 40.14 0.44 -3.12
C ASN A 140 39.76 -0.86 -2.40
N GLU A 141 40.42 -1.94 -2.82
CA GLU A 141 40.53 -3.21 -2.12
C GLU A 141 41.23 -3.00 -0.77
N GLU A 142 40.57 -2.36 0.19
CA GLU A 142 41.03 -2.39 1.57
C GLU A 142 39.88 -1.96 2.47
N TYR A 143 39.03 -2.92 2.88
CA TYR A 143 38.54 -3.06 4.26
C TYR A 143 37.71 -4.35 4.31
N PHE A 144 38.30 -5.40 4.89
CA PHE A 144 37.56 -6.53 5.45
C PHE A 144 36.63 -6.01 6.56
N SER A 145 35.40 -5.62 6.19
CA SER A 145 34.31 -5.46 7.13
C SER A 145 33.42 -6.69 7.04
N ILE A 146 33.42 -7.50 8.10
CA ILE A 146 32.63 -8.74 8.26
C ILE A 146 31.11 -8.43 8.41
N ALA A 147 30.68 -7.19 8.16
CA ALA A 147 29.29 -6.80 8.18
C ALA A 147 28.68 -7.03 6.80
N GLU A 148 27.58 -7.77 6.74
CA GLU A 148 26.75 -7.83 5.53
C GLU A 148 26.34 -6.40 5.13
N PRO A 149 26.46 -6.03 3.84
CA PRO A 149 26.07 -4.72 3.38
C PRO A 149 24.59 -4.47 3.70
N ILE A 150 24.26 -3.26 4.18
CA ILE A 150 22.89 -2.93 4.55
C ILE A 150 22.04 -2.82 3.28
N ASP A 151 21.03 -3.68 3.13
CA ASP A 151 20.04 -3.59 2.06
C ASP A 151 19.02 -2.47 2.36
N PHE A 152 19.32 -1.26 1.90
CA PHE A 152 18.42 -0.12 2.02
C PHE A 152 17.11 -0.30 1.23
N GLY A 153 17.11 -1.08 0.14
CA GLY A 153 15.90 -1.38 -0.62
C GLY A 153 14.89 -2.15 0.24
N ALA A 154 15.36 -3.18 0.95
CA ALA A 154 14.54 -3.91 1.92
C ALA A 154 14.05 -2.99 3.04
N LEU A 155 14.89 -2.10 3.58
CA LEU A 155 14.50 -1.14 4.61
C LEU A 155 13.39 -0.18 4.14
N TYR A 156 13.42 0.28 2.88
CA TYR A 156 12.37 1.15 2.33
C TYR A 156 11.05 0.41 2.17
N VAL A 157 11.07 -0.83 1.68
CA VAL A 157 9.88 -1.69 1.62
C VAL A 157 9.30 -1.94 3.02
N ASP A 158 10.16 -2.21 4.01
CA ASP A 158 9.75 -2.40 5.39
C ASP A 158 9.19 -1.13 6.03
N PHE A 159 9.71 0.05 5.66
CA PHE A 159 9.14 1.32 6.11
C PHE A 159 7.72 1.54 5.57
N LEU A 160 7.48 1.28 4.28
CA LEU A 160 6.13 1.35 3.69
C LEU A 160 5.18 0.33 4.33
N ARG A 161 5.67 -0.88 4.57
CA ARG A 161 4.92 -1.92 5.30
C ARG A 161 4.57 -1.45 6.71
N ASP A 162 5.51 -0.87 7.45
CA ASP A 162 5.27 -0.36 8.80
C ASP A 162 4.25 0.80 8.81
N LEU A 163 4.26 1.67 7.80
CA LEU A 163 3.26 2.73 7.65
C LEU A 163 1.86 2.17 7.43
N ILE A 164 1.72 1.17 6.54
CA ILE A 164 0.46 0.44 6.33
C ILE A 164 0.04 -0.26 7.62
N GLU A 165 0.99 -0.85 8.34
CA GLU A 165 0.68 -1.61 9.55
C GLU A 165 0.21 -0.70 10.69
N ARG A 166 0.86 0.45 10.88
CA ARG A 166 0.49 1.43 11.91
C ARG A 166 -0.74 2.27 11.55
N SER A 167 -1.16 2.27 10.29
CA SER A 167 -2.32 3.03 9.82
C SER A 167 -3.63 2.55 10.46
N ARG A 168 -4.33 3.46 11.14
CA ARG A 168 -5.63 3.21 11.77
C ARG A 168 -6.75 3.24 10.75
N VAL A 169 -7.39 2.08 10.54
CA VAL A 169 -8.54 1.90 9.62
C VAL A 169 -9.68 2.89 9.91
N LYS A 170 -10.11 3.02 11.18
CA LYS A 170 -11.24 3.88 11.59
C LYS A 170 -11.06 5.36 11.24
N ASN A 171 -9.82 5.78 11.03
CA ASN A 171 -9.42 7.16 10.83
C ASN A 171 -9.09 7.48 9.37
N GLY A 172 -9.20 6.51 8.45
CA GLY A 172 -8.85 6.69 7.04
C GLY A 172 -7.36 6.94 6.78
N GLN A 173 -6.48 6.72 7.77
CA GLN A 173 -5.04 6.98 7.67
C GLN A 173 -4.38 6.22 6.51
N LEU A 174 -4.84 4.99 6.26
CA LEU A 174 -4.30 4.16 5.18
C LEU A 174 -4.42 4.82 3.80
N ASN A 175 -5.46 5.65 3.58
CA ASN A 175 -5.64 6.37 2.31
C ASN A 175 -4.51 7.38 2.07
N PHE A 176 -3.96 7.98 3.12
CA PHE A 176 -2.84 8.92 3.06
C PHE A 176 -1.49 8.24 2.85
N VAL A 177 -1.41 6.92 3.08
CA VAL A 177 -0.23 6.11 2.76
C VAL A 177 -0.33 5.56 1.34
N VAL A 178 -1.46 4.93 1.01
CA VAL A 178 -1.68 4.26 -0.29
C VAL A 178 -1.82 5.26 -1.43
N GLY A 179 -2.52 6.39 -1.21
CA GLY A 179 -2.79 7.38 -2.25
C GLY A 179 -1.52 7.91 -2.94
N PRO A 180 -0.51 8.40 -2.18
CA PRO A 180 0.77 8.80 -2.75
C PRO A 180 1.47 7.69 -3.55
N ILE A 181 1.43 6.44 -3.09
CA ILE A 181 2.05 5.30 -3.79
C ILE A 181 1.37 5.05 -5.15
N LEU A 182 0.03 5.01 -5.18
CA LEU A 182 -0.73 4.83 -6.42
C LEU A 182 -0.48 5.97 -7.41
N LYS A 183 -0.40 7.20 -6.90
CA LYS A 183 -0.10 8.39 -7.70
C LYS A 183 1.32 8.32 -8.26
N TYR A 184 2.30 7.94 -7.44
CA TYR A 184 3.69 7.75 -7.85
C TYR A 184 3.77 6.78 -9.03
N PHE A 185 3.22 5.57 -8.87
CA PHE A 185 3.24 4.54 -9.92
C PHE A 185 2.66 5.02 -11.25
N THR A 186 1.68 5.93 -11.20
CA THR A 186 1.07 6.54 -12.39
C THR A 186 1.96 7.61 -13.00
N MET A 187 2.53 8.49 -12.17
CA MET A 187 3.41 9.57 -12.64
C MET A 187 4.69 9.03 -13.29
N THR A 188 5.21 7.93 -12.77
CA THR A 188 6.48 7.33 -13.21
C THR A 188 6.28 6.08 -14.08
N GLN A 189 5.04 5.80 -14.52
CA GLN A 189 4.69 4.69 -15.41
C GLN A 189 5.10 3.29 -14.91
N HIS A 190 5.25 3.10 -13.60
CA HIS A 190 5.60 1.81 -13.00
C HIS A 190 4.48 0.74 -13.14
N TRP A 191 3.29 1.14 -13.60
CA TRP A 191 2.25 0.20 -14.01
C TRP A 191 2.55 -0.53 -15.34
N ILE A 192 3.49 -0.02 -16.15
CA ILE A 192 3.87 -0.57 -17.48
C ILE A 192 5.06 -1.52 -17.40
N LEU A 193 5.88 -1.41 -16.34
CA LEU A 193 6.96 -2.34 -16.01
C LEU A 193 6.42 -3.79 -15.99
N PRO A 194 7.28 -4.83 -16.16
CA PRO A 194 6.84 -6.19 -16.48
C PRO A 194 5.60 -6.55 -15.69
N ASN A 195 4.57 -7.14 -16.33
CA ASN A 195 3.18 -7.19 -15.82
C ASN A 195 3.00 -7.56 -14.33
N GLU A 196 3.99 -8.21 -13.73
CA GLU A 196 4.01 -8.65 -12.34
C GLU A 196 4.66 -7.67 -11.35
N PHE A 197 5.45 -6.69 -11.79
CA PHE A 197 6.20 -5.77 -10.92
C PHE A 197 5.30 -5.07 -9.90
N GLY A 198 4.23 -4.42 -10.37
CA GLY A 198 3.27 -3.76 -9.48
C GLY A 198 2.65 -4.75 -8.50
N THR A 199 2.27 -5.94 -8.95
CA THR A 199 1.73 -6.99 -8.10
C THR A 199 2.72 -7.39 -7.01
N THR A 200 3.97 -7.68 -7.38
CA THR A 200 5.04 -8.07 -6.45
C THR A 200 5.35 -6.97 -5.44
N PHE A 201 5.43 -5.72 -5.87
CA PHE A 201 5.67 -4.58 -4.99
C PHE A 201 4.54 -4.41 -3.97
N PHE A 202 3.28 -4.37 -4.43
CA PHE A 202 2.15 -4.24 -3.52
C PHE A 202 2.05 -5.44 -2.58
N LEU A 203 2.29 -6.67 -3.05
CA LEU A 203 2.30 -7.87 -2.20
C LEU A 203 3.38 -7.76 -1.11
N SER A 204 4.53 -7.18 -1.44
CA SER A 204 5.64 -6.99 -0.50
C SER A 204 5.28 -6.00 0.61
N ILE A 205 4.68 -4.85 0.29
CA ILE A 205 4.31 -3.85 1.30
C ILE A 205 3.03 -4.22 2.08
N PHE A 206 2.16 -5.07 1.53
CA PHE A 206 0.97 -5.59 2.24
C PHE A 206 1.18 -6.98 2.88
N ALA A 207 2.39 -7.54 2.81
CA ALA A 207 2.69 -8.83 3.42
C ALA A 207 2.35 -8.82 4.93
N GLY A 208 1.56 -9.79 5.37
CA GLY A 208 1.12 -9.91 6.77
C GLY A 208 0.02 -8.94 7.20
N CYS A 209 -0.49 -8.06 6.33
CA CYS A 209 -1.58 -7.14 6.65
C CYS A 209 -2.92 -7.87 6.84
N SER A 210 -3.81 -7.27 7.63
CA SER A 210 -5.17 -7.78 7.80
C SER A 210 -6.03 -7.62 6.53
N GLU A 211 -7.01 -8.51 6.37
CA GLU A 211 -7.98 -8.48 5.26
C GLU A 211 -8.65 -7.11 5.12
N VAL A 212 -9.03 -6.48 6.24
CA VAL A 212 -9.65 -5.14 6.25
C VAL A 212 -8.76 -4.08 5.58
N LYS A 213 -7.43 -4.13 5.78
CA LYS A 213 -6.50 -3.19 5.13
C LYS A 213 -6.38 -3.47 3.63
N ILE A 214 -6.39 -4.73 3.24
CA ILE A 214 -6.39 -5.16 1.84
C ILE A 214 -7.67 -4.70 1.14
N GLU A 215 -8.83 -4.85 1.79
CA GLU A 215 -10.10 -4.34 1.26
C GLU A 215 -10.07 -2.80 1.05
N ILE A 216 -9.49 -2.04 1.99
CA ILE A 216 -9.34 -0.58 1.85
C ILE A 216 -8.36 -0.23 0.72
N PHE A 217 -7.27 -0.97 0.58
CA PHE A 217 -6.36 -0.84 -0.55
C PHE A 217 -7.08 -1.05 -1.88
N LEU A 218 -7.87 -2.11 -2.01
CA LEU A 218 -8.65 -2.37 -3.23
C LEU A 218 -9.63 -1.24 -3.56
N LYS A 219 -10.30 -0.68 -2.54
CA LYS A 219 -11.14 0.51 -2.74
C LYS A 219 -10.34 1.71 -3.24
N CYS A 220 -9.18 1.97 -2.64
CA CYS A 220 -8.30 3.06 -3.05
C CYS A 220 -7.82 2.87 -4.49
N LEU A 221 -7.45 1.64 -4.87
CA LEU A 221 -7.07 1.29 -6.23
C LEU A 221 -8.21 1.53 -7.22
N ILE A 222 -9.43 1.07 -6.92
CA ILE A 222 -10.60 1.27 -7.77
C ILE A 222 -10.91 2.77 -7.96
N ILE A 223 -10.90 3.55 -6.88
CA ILE A 223 -11.11 5.00 -6.95
C ILE A 223 -10.02 5.68 -7.78
N HIS A 224 -8.77 5.28 -7.58
CA HIS A 224 -7.64 5.78 -8.36
C HIS A 224 -7.79 5.46 -9.85
N MET A 225 -8.11 4.21 -10.18
CA MET A 225 -8.39 3.77 -11.54
C MET A 225 -9.51 4.60 -12.17
N ALA A 226 -10.66 4.74 -11.48
CA ALA A 226 -11.82 5.49 -11.95
C ALA A 226 -11.47 6.95 -12.31
N ASN A 227 -10.64 7.59 -11.48
CA ASN A 227 -10.17 8.96 -11.73
C ASN A 227 -9.13 9.04 -12.85
N ALA A 228 -8.28 8.02 -12.99
CA ALA A 228 -7.18 8.00 -13.95
C ALA A 228 -7.61 7.56 -15.37
N GLN A 229 -8.77 6.92 -15.54
CA GLN A 229 -9.14 6.24 -16.80
C GLN A 229 -9.07 7.11 -18.08
N LYS A 230 -9.21 8.43 -17.96
CA LYS A 230 -9.15 9.36 -19.10
C LYS A 230 -7.74 9.87 -19.38
N SER A 231 -6.84 9.85 -18.39
CA SER A 231 -5.51 10.45 -18.48
C SER A 231 -4.39 9.44 -18.69
N VAL A 232 -4.61 8.15 -18.39
CA VAL A 232 -3.57 7.11 -18.50
C VAL A 232 -3.74 6.22 -19.74
N SER A 233 -2.64 5.59 -20.15
CA SER A 233 -2.61 4.62 -21.24
C SER A 233 -3.37 3.33 -20.87
N THR A 234 -3.81 2.55 -21.86
CA THR A 234 -4.51 1.29 -21.58
C THR A 234 -3.58 0.26 -20.94
N LYS A 235 -2.27 0.32 -21.25
CA LYS A 235 -1.25 -0.51 -20.59
C LYS A 235 -1.21 -0.28 -19.08
N GLU A 236 -1.27 0.98 -18.64
CA GLU A 236 -1.32 1.29 -17.21
C GLU A 236 -2.62 0.77 -16.56
N LEU A 237 -3.76 0.87 -17.26
CA LEU A 237 -5.02 0.30 -16.79
C LEU A 237 -4.96 -1.22 -16.64
N VAL A 238 -4.33 -1.92 -17.58
CA VAL A 238 -4.06 -3.36 -17.50
C VAL A 238 -3.20 -3.68 -16.28
N GLY A 239 -2.11 -2.93 -16.05
CA GLY A 239 -1.25 -3.09 -14.87
C GLY A 239 -2.01 -2.93 -13.56
N MET A 240 -2.82 -1.87 -13.43
CA MET A 240 -3.69 -1.65 -12.27
C MET A 240 -4.72 -2.78 -12.08
N ALA A 241 -5.36 -3.23 -13.17
CA ALA A 241 -6.33 -4.33 -13.13
C ALA A 241 -5.68 -5.67 -12.76
N ASN A 242 -4.41 -5.88 -13.15
CA ASN A 242 -3.65 -7.06 -12.76
C ASN A 242 -3.42 -7.08 -11.24
N VAL A 243 -3.07 -5.94 -10.63
CA VAL A 243 -2.96 -5.83 -9.17
C VAL A 243 -4.31 -6.09 -8.51
N LEU A 244 -5.40 -5.49 -9.01
CA LEU A 244 -6.75 -5.69 -8.49
C LEU A 244 -7.15 -7.18 -8.51
N SER A 245 -6.91 -7.88 -9.61
CA SER A 245 -7.19 -9.32 -9.77
C SER A 245 -6.38 -10.20 -8.82
N ASN A 246 -5.11 -9.88 -8.58
CA ASN A 246 -4.25 -10.66 -7.68
C ASN A 246 -4.55 -10.41 -6.21
N PHE A 247 -5.03 -9.22 -5.85
CA PHE A 247 -5.40 -8.87 -4.48
C PHE A 247 -6.82 -9.27 -4.09
N ALA A 248 -7.74 -9.37 -5.06
CA ALA A 248 -9.14 -9.72 -4.81
C ALA A 248 -9.33 -10.98 -3.93
N PRO A 249 -8.62 -12.11 -4.14
CA PRO A 249 -8.75 -13.30 -3.29
C PRO A 249 -8.30 -13.08 -1.85
N LEU A 250 -7.33 -12.18 -1.62
CA LEU A 250 -6.80 -11.88 -0.29
C LEU A 250 -7.80 -11.09 0.57
N ALA A 251 -8.68 -10.32 -0.08
CA ALA A 251 -9.74 -9.55 0.55
C ALA A 251 -11.02 -10.37 0.86
N THR A 252 -11.06 -11.64 0.45
CA THR A 252 -12.23 -12.53 0.61
C THR A 252 -11.93 -13.83 1.35
N ARG A 253 -10.74 -13.96 1.94
CA ARG A 253 -10.19 -15.23 2.44
C ARG A 253 -10.83 -15.68 3.76
N HIS A 254 -11.39 -14.79 4.56
CA HIS A 254 -11.96 -15.14 5.88
C HIS A 254 -13.47 -15.42 5.87
N GLY A 255 -14.12 -15.38 4.71
CA GLY A 255 -15.52 -15.82 4.56
C GLY A 255 -15.73 -17.35 4.56
N ALA A 256 -14.66 -18.14 4.69
CA ALA A 256 -14.72 -19.61 4.53
C ALA A 256 -15.08 -20.40 5.80
N GLY A 257 -15.18 -19.77 6.97
CA GLY A 257 -15.44 -20.44 8.25
C GLY A 257 -16.81 -20.10 8.86
N GLN A 258 -17.67 -21.12 8.94
CA GLN A 258 -18.91 -21.28 9.73
C GLN A 258 -20.14 -20.38 9.40
N ASP A 259 -21.25 -21.08 9.17
CA ASP A 259 -22.66 -20.69 9.19
C ASP A 259 -23.24 -19.78 8.10
N GLY A 260 -23.81 -20.43 7.07
CA GLY A 260 -25.21 -20.29 6.64
C GLY A 260 -25.73 -19.00 6.00
N GLN A 261 -25.18 -17.83 6.29
CA GLN A 261 -25.64 -16.54 5.74
C GLN A 261 -24.44 -15.60 5.53
N ARG A 262 -23.65 -15.86 4.47
CA ARG A 262 -22.59 -14.95 4.04
C ARG A 262 -23.21 -13.72 3.38
N THR A 263 -23.53 -12.67 4.13
CA THR A 263 -23.86 -11.37 3.54
C THR A 263 -22.58 -10.62 3.23
N MET A 264 -22.55 -10.00 2.06
CA MET A 264 -21.44 -9.15 1.63
C MET A 264 -21.29 -7.99 2.61
N ASN A 265 -20.10 -7.82 3.20
CA ASN A 265 -19.87 -6.66 4.03
C ASN A 265 -19.93 -5.38 3.14
N SER A 266 -20.18 -4.22 3.76
CA SER A 266 -20.35 -2.97 3.01
C SER A 266 -19.13 -2.61 2.16
N THR A 267 -17.94 -3.06 2.56
CA THR A 267 -16.67 -2.80 1.88
C THR A 267 -16.50 -3.66 0.64
N GLN A 268 -16.75 -4.96 0.75
CA GLN A 268 -16.79 -5.89 -0.38
C GLN A 268 -17.83 -5.45 -1.41
N LYS A 269 -19.01 -4.99 -0.97
CA LYS A 269 -20.04 -4.45 -1.87
C LYS A 269 -19.53 -3.26 -2.68
N GLN A 270 -18.81 -2.34 -2.02
CA GLN A 270 -18.20 -1.21 -2.71
C GLN A 270 -17.10 -1.63 -3.68
N ILE A 271 -16.27 -2.62 -3.34
CA ILE A 271 -15.25 -3.17 -4.25
C ILE A 271 -15.91 -3.79 -5.49
N PHE A 272 -16.94 -4.60 -5.30
CA PHE A 272 -17.68 -5.24 -6.38
C PHE A 272 -18.35 -4.21 -7.29
N MET A 273 -19.11 -3.27 -6.70
CA MET A 273 -19.80 -2.21 -7.47
C MET A 273 -18.82 -1.31 -8.21
N GLY A 274 -17.73 -0.89 -7.56
CA GLY A 274 -16.71 -0.09 -8.22
C GLY A 274 -16.00 -0.84 -9.35
N THR A 275 -15.76 -2.15 -9.20
CA THR A 275 -15.22 -2.97 -10.29
C THR A 275 -16.20 -3.07 -11.47
N LEU A 276 -17.50 -3.22 -11.18
CA LEU A 276 -18.54 -3.22 -12.20
C LEU A 276 -18.61 -1.89 -12.97
N GLU A 277 -18.49 -0.76 -12.28
CA GLU A 277 -18.41 0.57 -12.91
C GLU A 277 -17.17 0.69 -13.82
N LEU A 278 -16.01 0.17 -13.40
CA LEU A 278 -14.81 0.15 -14.24
C LEU A 278 -15.03 -0.69 -15.52
N ILE A 279 -15.71 -1.84 -15.41
CA ILE A 279 -16.09 -2.68 -16.56
C ILE A 279 -17.03 -1.90 -17.48
N GLN A 280 -18.05 -1.25 -16.94
CA GLN A 280 -19.00 -0.47 -17.73
C GLN A 280 -18.29 0.64 -18.52
N ASN A 281 -17.41 1.40 -17.87
CA ASN A 281 -16.63 2.44 -18.53
C ASN A 281 -15.68 1.86 -19.59
N SER A 282 -15.09 0.69 -19.35
CA SER A 282 -14.18 0.05 -20.31
C SER A 282 -14.83 -0.31 -21.65
N MET A 283 -16.15 -0.57 -21.67
CA MET A 283 -16.84 -0.87 -22.93
C MET A 283 -16.96 0.36 -23.83
N GLU A 284 -17.08 1.56 -23.23
CA GLU A 284 -16.99 2.81 -23.97
C GLU A 284 -15.55 3.04 -24.48
N PHE A 285 -14.53 2.59 -23.75
CA PHE A 285 -13.14 2.63 -24.25
C PHE A 285 -12.92 1.72 -25.46
N LYS A 286 -13.58 0.56 -25.54
CA LYS A 286 -13.46 -0.33 -26.70
C LYS A 286 -13.97 0.31 -28.01
N LYS A 287 -14.87 1.29 -27.89
CA LYS A 287 -15.39 2.09 -29.02
C LYS A 287 -14.47 3.25 -29.39
N THR A 288 -13.79 3.84 -28.40
CA THR A 288 -13.11 5.15 -28.53
C THR A 288 -11.59 5.05 -28.61
N ARG A 289 -10.97 4.03 -28.00
CA ARG A 289 -9.52 3.83 -28.00
C ARG A 289 -9.06 2.99 -29.21
N LYS A 290 -7.83 3.24 -29.67
CA LYS A 290 -7.24 2.59 -30.85
C LYS A 290 -6.74 1.17 -30.55
N ASP A 291 -6.35 0.91 -29.32
CA ASP A 291 -5.74 -0.32 -28.81
C ASP A 291 -6.78 -1.29 -28.24
N LYS A 292 -7.69 -1.76 -29.11
CA LYS A 292 -8.83 -2.61 -28.72
C LYS A 292 -8.43 -3.91 -28.01
N ASP A 293 -7.31 -4.50 -28.38
CA ASP A 293 -6.83 -5.75 -27.77
C ASP A 293 -6.41 -5.54 -26.32
N LEU A 294 -5.71 -4.43 -26.00
CA LEU A 294 -5.37 -4.07 -24.63
C LEU A 294 -6.60 -3.69 -23.81
N VAL A 295 -7.62 -3.09 -24.44
CA VAL A 295 -8.91 -2.88 -23.77
C VAL A 295 -9.59 -4.20 -23.45
N GLY A 296 -9.46 -5.20 -24.33
CA GLY A 296 -9.91 -6.58 -24.07
C GLY A 296 -9.19 -7.21 -22.88
N GLU A 297 -7.85 -7.12 -22.83
CA GLU A 297 -7.07 -7.61 -21.69
C GLU A 297 -7.46 -6.92 -20.38
N TYR A 298 -7.65 -5.59 -20.41
CA TYR A 298 -8.13 -4.83 -19.27
C TYR A 298 -9.51 -5.33 -18.78
N GLN A 299 -10.44 -5.56 -19.71
CA GLN A 299 -11.76 -6.13 -19.41
C GLN A 299 -11.66 -7.51 -18.76
N ASP A 300 -10.83 -8.39 -19.32
CA ASP A 300 -10.64 -9.74 -18.80
C ASP A 300 -10.08 -9.74 -17.38
N LYS A 301 -9.13 -8.85 -17.09
CA LYS A 301 -8.56 -8.70 -15.74
C LYS A 301 -9.58 -8.15 -14.73
N LEU A 302 -10.41 -7.19 -15.14
CA LEU A 302 -11.49 -6.68 -14.29
C LEU A 302 -12.56 -7.75 -14.03
N LEU A 303 -12.93 -8.53 -15.04
CA LEU A 303 -13.89 -9.64 -14.92
C LEU A 303 -13.34 -10.73 -13.99
N ASP A 304 -12.07 -11.08 -14.14
CA ASP A 304 -11.39 -12.03 -13.25
C ASP A 304 -11.34 -11.52 -11.80
N ALA A 305 -11.01 -10.24 -11.59
CA ALA A 305 -11.08 -9.62 -10.27
C ALA A 305 -12.49 -9.67 -9.67
N MET A 306 -13.51 -9.29 -10.45
CA MET A 306 -14.91 -9.30 -10.02
C MET A 306 -15.37 -10.73 -9.68
N ASN A 307 -15.00 -11.72 -10.50
CA ASN A 307 -15.29 -13.12 -10.26
C ASN A 307 -14.62 -13.62 -8.98
N LYS A 308 -13.37 -13.23 -8.73
CA LYS A 308 -12.63 -13.57 -7.50
C LYS A 308 -13.27 -12.94 -6.26
N VAL A 309 -13.66 -11.66 -6.31
CA VAL A 309 -14.42 -11.01 -5.22
C VAL A 309 -15.76 -11.70 -5.00
N ALA A 310 -16.45 -12.09 -6.08
CA ALA A 310 -17.74 -12.75 -6.02
C ALA A 310 -17.65 -14.21 -5.56
N SER A 311 -16.54 -14.90 -5.80
CA SER A 311 -16.36 -16.33 -5.48
C SER A 311 -16.51 -16.63 -3.98
N GLY A 312 -16.25 -15.64 -3.12
CA GLY A 312 -16.48 -15.74 -1.68
C GLY A 312 -17.96 -15.60 -1.25
N LEU A 313 -18.86 -15.16 -2.15
CA LEU A 313 -20.23 -14.73 -1.83
C LEU A 313 -21.30 -15.77 -2.22
N PRO A 314 -22.44 -15.83 -1.52
CA PRO A 314 -23.64 -16.54 -1.97
C PRO A 314 -24.26 -15.87 -3.18
N ASP A 315 -24.96 -16.66 -3.99
CA ASP A 315 -25.59 -16.17 -5.21
C ASP A 315 -26.67 -15.12 -4.95
N SER A 316 -27.34 -15.17 -3.80
CA SER A 316 -28.30 -14.14 -3.37
C SER A 316 -27.64 -12.77 -3.16
N ALA A 317 -26.42 -12.71 -2.60
CA ALA A 317 -25.67 -11.49 -2.40
C ALA A 317 -25.14 -10.92 -3.73
N LYS A 318 -24.71 -11.80 -4.64
CA LYS A 318 -24.32 -11.42 -6.01
C LYS A 318 -25.50 -10.79 -6.77
N LEU A 319 -26.65 -11.46 -6.75
CA LEU A 319 -27.87 -10.98 -7.37
C LEU A 319 -28.34 -9.66 -6.75
N GLN A 320 -28.30 -9.53 -5.42
CA GLN A 320 -28.68 -8.28 -4.75
C GLN A 320 -27.74 -7.13 -5.09
N ALA A 321 -26.43 -7.37 -5.21
CA ALA A 321 -25.46 -6.35 -5.65
C ALA A 321 -25.75 -5.89 -7.08
N ILE A 322 -26.00 -6.84 -7.99
CA ILE A 322 -26.36 -6.56 -9.40
C ILE A 322 -27.68 -5.77 -9.49
N ILE A 323 -28.72 -6.18 -8.74
CA ILE A 323 -30.03 -5.52 -8.70
C ILE A 323 -29.94 -4.13 -8.07
N SER A 324 -29.14 -3.97 -7.00
CA SER A 324 -28.90 -2.66 -6.35
C SER A 324 -28.14 -1.67 -7.25
N GLY A 325 -27.42 -2.18 -8.25
CA GLY A 325 -26.61 -1.37 -9.17
C GLY A 325 -27.40 -0.57 -10.20
N GLY A 326 -28.71 -0.79 -10.33
CA GLY A 326 -29.65 0.09 -11.04
C GLY A 326 -29.43 0.35 -12.53
N SER A 327 -28.39 -0.21 -13.16
CA SER A 327 -28.08 -0.01 -14.57
C SER A 327 -28.36 -1.29 -15.37
N PRO A 328 -29.00 -1.21 -16.55
CA PRO A 328 -29.20 -2.39 -17.41
C PRO A 328 -27.84 -3.01 -17.71
N MET A 329 -27.71 -4.30 -17.39
CA MET A 329 -26.52 -5.09 -17.72
C MET A 329 -26.18 -4.87 -19.21
N PRO A 330 -24.92 -4.54 -19.54
CA PRO A 330 -24.44 -4.80 -20.87
C PRO A 330 -24.50 -6.32 -21.02
N ILE A 331 -25.20 -6.79 -22.04
CA ILE A 331 -25.17 -8.20 -22.41
C ILE A 331 -23.74 -8.48 -22.88
N ILE A 332 -22.87 -8.87 -21.94
CA ILE A 332 -21.59 -9.49 -22.24
C ILE A 332 -21.98 -10.86 -22.76
N ILE A 333 -21.96 -11.04 -24.09
CA ILE A 333 -21.99 -12.36 -24.71
C ILE A 333 -20.66 -13.00 -24.34
N ALA A 334 -20.61 -13.59 -23.15
CA ALA A 334 -19.50 -14.41 -22.74
C ALA A 334 -19.65 -15.76 -23.44
N GLU A 335 -18.69 -16.12 -24.29
CA GLU A 335 -18.58 -17.48 -24.83
C GLU A 335 -18.32 -18.53 -23.72
N LYS A 336 -18.16 -18.09 -22.46
CA LYS A 336 -18.09 -18.93 -21.28
C LYS A 336 -19.09 -18.46 -20.21
N PRO A 337 -19.90 -19.35 -19.63
CA PRO A 337 -20.91 -18.98 -18.66
C PRO A 337 -20.28 -18.34 -17.41
N PHE A 338 -20.92 -17.28 -16.91
CA PHE A 338 -20.53 -16.50 -15.72
C PHE A 338 -20.51 -17.29 -14.41
N PHE A 339 -21.11 -18.47 -14.40
CA PHE A 339 -21.13 -19.38 -13.25
C PHE A 339 -20.75 -20.76 -13.77
N ASN A 340 -19.64 -21.31 -13.27
CA ASN A 340 -19.39 -22.75 -13.41
C ASN A 340 -20.47 -23.46 -12.59
N ALA A 341 -21.57 -23.81 -13.24
CA ALA A 341 -22.55 -24.72 -12.67
C ALA A 341 -21.80 -26.01 -12.28
N PRO A 342 -21.98 -26.53 -11.06
CA PRO A 342 -21.48 -27.86 -10.75
C PRO A 342 -22.08 -28.85 -11.75
N PRO A 343 -21.31 -29.85 -12.21
CA PRO A 343 -21.81 -30.83 -13.16
C PRO A 343 -23.08 -31.49 -12.58
N PRO A 344 -24.11 -31.72 -13.41
CA PRO A 344 -25.32 -32.38 -12.94
C PRO A 344 -24.95 -33.73 -12.34
N PRO A 345 -25.56 -34.13 -11.21
CA PRO A 345 -25.34 -35.46 -10.66
C PRO A 345 -25.69 -36.49 -11.74
N PRO A 346 -24.94 -37.60 -11.81
CA PRO A 346 -25.23 -38.66 -12.78
C PRO A 346 -26.69 -39.09 -12.61
N PRO A 347 -27.40 -39.37 -13.72
CA PRO A 347 -28.78 -39.80 -13.65
C PRO A 347 -28.88 -41.03 -12.76
N ALA A 348 -29.79 -40.97 -11.78
CA ALA A 348 -30.12 -42.13 -10.97
C ALA A 348 -30.47 -43.28 -11.91
N THR A 349 -29.70 -44.36 -11.83
CA THR A 349 -30.07 -45.64 -12.43
C THR A 349 -31.44 -46.00 -11.89
N ALA A 350 -32.43 -45.98 -12.77
CA ALA A 350 -33.72 -46.55 -12.49
C ALA A 350 -33.50 -48.06 -12.35
N ASP A 351 -33.58 -48.56 -11.12
CA ASP A 351 -33.75 -49.98 -10.86
C ASP A 351 -35.11 -50.39 -11.44
N TYR A 352 -35.08 -50.78 -12.70
CA TYR A 352 -36.07 -51.67 -13.30
C TYR A 352 -35.40 -53.04 -13.40
N ASP A 353 -35.84 -53.97 -12.57
CA ASP A 353 -35.93 -55.37 -12.98
C ASP A 353 -37.33 -55.86 -12.63
N ASP A 354 -38.05 -56.14 -13.71
CA ASP A 354 -39.36 -56.78 -13.79
C ASP A 354 -39.33 -58.20 -13.21
N ASP A 355 -40.37 -58.48 -12.45
CA ASP A 355 -41.17 -59.69 -12.36
C ASP A 355 -40.71 -61.01 -13.05
N ASN A 356 -40.91 -62.07 -12.25
CA ASN A 356 -41.67 -63.29 -12.57
C ASN A 356 -40.97 -64.65 -12.79
N GLU A 357 -41.47 -65.59 -11.98
CA GLU A 357 -41.75 -67.01 -12.25
C GLU A 357 -40.61 -67.97 -12.65
N ASN A 358 -40.28 -68.89 -11.75
CA ASN A 358 -40.52 -70.32 -11.99
C ASN A 358 -40.33 -71.19 -10.72
N ASP A 359 -41.40 -71.94 -10.42
CA ASP A 359 -41.47 -73.29 -9.85
C ASP A 359 -40.20 -73.93 -9.22
N ASN A 360 -40.29 -74.31 -7.93
CA ASN A 360 -40.36 -75.73 -7.51
C ASN A 360 -40.27 -75.94 -5.98
N VAL A 361 -41.21 -76.77 -5.49
CA VAL A 361 -41.37 -77.44 -4.18
C VAL A 361 -41.98 -76.66 -3.03
#